data_AF-A0A928T694-F1
#
_entry.id   AF-A0A928T694-F1
#
_cell.length_a   1.000
_cell.length_b   1.000
_cell.length_c   1.000
_cell.angle_alpha   90.00
_cell.angle_beta   90.00
_cell.angle_gamma   90.00
#
_symmetry.space_group_name_H-M   'P 1'
#
loop_
_entity.id
_entity.type
_entity.pdbx_description
1 polymer ?
#
loop_
_entity_poly.entity_id
_entity_poly.type
_entity_poly.pdbx_seq_one_letter_code
_entity_poly.pdbx_strand_id
1 'polypeptide(L)' 'MNVDRKEVKSIELSKVSPMPPMLLAMLKKDEILDLLAYVLSGGNKEHAMFAK' A
#
# COMPACT_ATOMS: atom_id res chain seq x y z
N MET A 1 -15.70 -14.55 0.08
CA MET A 1 -15.03 -15.73 0.70
C MET A 1 -15.26 -15.63 2.20
N ASN A 2 -16.19 -16.41 2.76
CA ASN A 2 -16.45 -16.47 4.20
C ASN A 2 -15.87 -17.78 4.71
N VAL A 3 -14.90 -17.71 5.61
CA VAL A 3 -14.32 -18.88 6.29
C VAL A 3 -14.98 -18.96 7.66
N ASP A 4 -15.59 -20.10 7.99
CA ASP A 4 -16.22 -20.30 9.30
C ASP A 4 -15.13 -20.35 10.38
N ARG A 5 -15.20 -19.45 11.36
CA ARG A 5 -14.14 -19.29 12.39
C ARG A 5 -13.93 -20.55 13.22
N LYS A 6 -14.90 -21.45 13.28
CA LYS A 6 -14.79 -22.71 14.03
C LYS A 6 -13.84 -23.72 13.39
N GLU A 7 -13.54 -23.55 12.10
CA GLU A 7 -12.64 -24.43 11.35
C GLU A 7 -11.19 -23.92 11.33
N VAL A 8 -10.93 -22.74 11.88
CA VAL A 8 -9.60 -22.10 11.88
C VAL A 8 -8.73 -22.73 12.97
N LYS A 9 -7.75 -23.54 12.55
CA LYS A 9 -6.84 -24.26 13.46
C LYS A 9 -5.83 -23.36 14.19
N SER A 10 -5.38 -22.27 13.57
CA SER A 10 -4.47 -21.29 14.18
C SER A 10 -4.55 -19.95 13.44
N ILE A 11 -4.34 -18.85 14.17
CA ILE A 11 -4.19 -17.50 13.62
C ILE A 11 -2.86 -16.97 14.13
N GLU A 12 -1.88 -16.86 13.24
CA GLU A 12 -0.55 -16.36 13.55
C GLU A 12 -0.23 -15.15 12.67
N LEU A 13 0.63 -14.27 13.17
CA LEU A 13 1.19 -13.21 12.36
C LEU A 13 2.05 -13.85 11.26
N SER A 14 1.75 -13.52 10.00
CA SER A 14 2.60 -13.94 8.89
C SER A 14 4.01 -13.36 9.07
N LYS A 15 5.01 -14.23 9.14
CA LYS A 15 6.43 -13.84 9.27
C LYS A 15 6.97 -13.19 8.00
N VAL A 16 6.32 -13.44 6.87
CA VAL A 16 6.66 -12.88 5.57
C VAL A 16 5.62 -11.84 5.18
N SER A 17 6.08 -10.70 4.65
CA SER A 17 5.18 -9.70 4.11
C SER A 17 4.39 -10.30 2.95
N PRO A 18 3.07 -10.13 2.91
CA PRO A 18 2.27 -10.51 1.75
C PRO A 18 2.50 -9.59 0.54
N MET A 19 3.22 -8.46 0.72
CA MET A 19 3.55 -7.56 -0.38
C MET A 19 4.64 -8.19 -1.28
N PRO A 20 4.37 -8.40 -2.58
CA PRO A 20 5.38 -8.90 -3.50
C PRO A 20 6.60 -7.96 -3.54
N PRO A 21 7.83 -8.49 -3.50
CA PRO A 21 9.02 -7.66 -3.71
C PRO A 21 9.03 -7.07 -5.12
N MET A 22 9.77 -5.98 -5.33
CA MET A 22 9.90 -5.26 -6.61
C MET A 22 8.66 -4.55 -7.16
N LEU A 23 7.55 -4.46 -6.43
CA LEU A 23 6.35 -3.77 -6.93
C LEU A 23 6.61 -2.31 -7.33
N LEU A 24 7.45 -1.60 -6.56
CA LEU A 24 7.85 -0.22 -6.81
C LEU A 24 9.11 -0.09 -7.69
N ALA A 25 9.77 -1.19 -8.06
CA ALA A 25 11.06 -1.16 -8.75
C ALA A 25 10.97 -0.67 -10.20
N MET A 26 9.77 -0.72 -10.80
CA MET A 26 9.53 -0.20 -12.15
C MET A 26 9.26 1.30 -12.19
N LEU A 27 8.97 1.92 -11.04
CA LEU A 27 8.62 3.33 -10.95
C LEU A 27 9.88 4.20 -10.93
N LYS A 28 9.83 5.33 -11.64
CA LYS A 28 10.85 6.37 -11.55
C LYS A 28 10.67 7.17 -10.26
N LYS A 29 11.73 7.89 -9.86
CA LYS A 29 11.72 8.72 -8.66
C LYS A 29 10.53 9.70 -8.61
N ASP A 30 10.21 10.34 -9.74
CA ASP A 30 9.11 11.31 -9.82
C ASP A 30 7.74 10.64 -9.67
N GLU A 31 7.56 9.45 -10.25
CA GLU A 31 6.31 8.67 -10.13
C GLU A 31 6.08 8.19 -8.69
N ILE A 32 7.16 7.87 -7.96
CA ILE A 32 7.10 7.54 -6.53
C ILE A 32 6.69 8.77 -5.72
N LEU A 33 7.22 9.96 -6.05
CA LEU A 33 6.85 11.21 -5.37
C LEU A 33 5.38 11.57 -5.60
N ASP A 34 4.88 11.42 -6.83
CA ASP A 34 3.47 11.64 -7.16
C ASP A 34 2.55 10.66 -6.42
N LEU A 35 2.95 9.38 -6.32
CA LEU A 35 2.20 8.38 -5.56
C LEU A 35 2.14 8.75 -4.07
N LEU A 36 3.26 9.17 -3.49
CA LEU A 36 3.32 9.63 -2.10
C LEU A 36 2.45 10.88 -1.88
N ALA A 37 2.50 11.85 -2.80
CA ALA A 37 1.66 13.03 -2.75
C ALA A 37 0.17 12.67 -2.82
N TYR A 38 -0.22 11.71 -3.67
CA TYR A 38 -1.60 11.20 -3.74
C TYR A 38 -2.06 10.53 -2.44
N VAL A 39 -1.22 9.67 -1.86
CA VAL A 39 -1.54 8.98 -0.59
C VAL A 39 -1.64 9.97 0.56
N LEU A 40 -0.69 10.90 0.68
CA LEU A 40 -0.65 11.89 1.77
C LEU A 40 -1.71 12.98 1.64
N SER A 41 -2.08 13.34 0.42
CA SER A 41 -3.17 14.30 0.16
C SER A 41 -4.57 13.72 0.39
N GLY A 42 -4.68 12.39 0.57
CA GLY A 42 -5.97 11.71 0.63
C GLY A 42 -6.80 11.87 -0.64
N GLY A 43 -6.15 12.11 -1.79
CA GLY A 43 -6.82 12.38 -3.07
C GLY A 43 -7.23 13.85 -3.28
N ASN A 44 -6.84 14.78 -2.39
CA ASN A 44 -7.09 16.20 -2.59
C ASN A 44 -6.08 16.82 -3.57
N LYS A 45 -6.54 17.16 -4.78
CA LYS A 45 -5.72 17.75 -5.85
C LYS A 45 -5.15 19.13 -5.53
N GLU A 46 -5.74 19.84 -4.56
CA GLU A 46 -5.29 21.18 -4.13
C GLU A 46 -4.33 21.12 -2.94
N HIS A 47 -3.96 19.91 -2.50
CA HIS A 47 -3.10 19.74 -1.33
C HIS A 47 -1.70 20.29 -1.58
N ALA A 48 -1.09 20.91 -0.56
CA ALA A 48 0.25 21.51 -0.63
C ALA A 48 1.37 20.51 -1.03
N MET A 49 1.10 19.20 -0.94
CA MET A 49 2.03 18.15 -1.40
C MET A 49 2.09 18.03 -2.93
N PHE A 50 1.16 18.64 -3.66
CA PHE A 50 1.23 18.85 -5.11
C PHE A 50 1.75 20.24 -5.48
N ALA A 51 2.00 21.11 -4.49
CA ALA A 51 2.66 22.39 -4.74
C ALA A 51 4.14 22.11 -5.02
N LYS A 52 4.54 22.42 -6.26
CA LYS A 52 5.83 22.08 -6.87
C LYS A 52 6.98 22.94 -6.34
#